data_AF-A0A5E4KPM0-F1
#
_entry.id   AF-A0A5E4KPM0-F1
#
_cell.length_a   1.000
_cell.length_b   1.000
_cell.length_c   1.000
_cell.angle_alpha   90.00
_cell.angle_beta   90.00
_cell.angle_gamma   90.00
#
_symmetry.space_group_name_H-M   'P 1'
#
loop_
_entity.id
_entity.type
_entity.pdbx_description
1 polymer ?
#
loop_
_entity_poly.entity_id
_entity_poly.type
_entity_poly.pdbx_seq_one_letter_code
_entity_poly.pdbx_strand_id
1 'polypeptide(L)' 'MNEGEAKRVLGIMALADGGCIYCGSELFNRFIEEFPEFTDMAMEIFKKKFDKDLEAVKYKEETRCT' A
#
# COMPACT_ATOMS: atom_id res chain seq x y z
N MET A 1 -1.76 -3.41 15.33
CA MET A 1 -1.14 -2.09 15.05
C MET A 1 -2.18 -1.02 15.34
N ASN A 2 -1.81 0.12 15.91
CA ASN A 2 -2.75 1.25 16.07
C ASN A 2 -2.69 2.23 14.89
N GLU A 3 -3.67 3.13 14.80
CA GLU A 3 -3.79 4.11 13.71
C GLU A 3 -2.53 4.96 13.50
N GLY A 4 -1.91 5.42 14.60
CA GLY A 4 -0.70 6.23 14.52
C GLY A 4 0.52 5.46 14.01
N GLU A 5 0.64 4.18 14.37
CA GLU A 5 1.67 3.28 13.83
C GLU A 5 1.46 3.02 12.35
N ALA A 6 0.24 2.68 11.94
CA ALA A 6 -0.13 2.43 10.55
C ALA A 6 0.25 3.61 9.66
N LYS A 7 -0.10 4.84 10.07
CA LYS A 7 0.23 6.07 9.34
C LYS A 7 1.73 6.27 9.16
N ARG A 8 2.55 6.00 10.19
CA ARG A 8 4.01 6.11 10.10
C ARG A 8 4.60 5.06 9.16
N VAL A 9 4.14 3.82 9.28
CA VAL A 9 4.57 2.69 8.44
C VAL A 9 4.24 2.95 6.97
N LEU A 10 3.01 3.37 6.66
CA LEU A 10 2.61 3.78 5.30
C LEU A 10 3.46 4.95 4.78
N GLY A 11 3.75 5.93 5.63
CA GLY A 11 4.64 7.05 5.29
C GLY A 11 6.06 6.59 4.91
N ILE A 12 6.62 5.61 5.62
CA ILE A 12 7.93 5.02 5.31
C ILE A 12 7.88 4.23 4.00
N MET A 13 6.85 3.41 3.80
CA MET A 13 6.67 2.63 2.56
C MET A 13 6.56 3.52 1.33
N ALA A 14 5.97 4.71 1.47
CA ALA A 14 5.85 5.69 0.40
C ALA A 14 7.20 6.29 -0.05
N LEU A 15 8.29 6.01 0.68
CA LEU A 15 9.67 6.38 0.34
C LEU A 15 10.48 5.21 -0.25
N ALA A 16 9.87 4.04 -0.44
CA ALA A 16 10.54 2.88 -1.00
C ALA A 16 11.19 3.20 -2.36
N ASP A 17 12.42 2.71 -2.55
CA ASP A 17 13.22 2.93 -3.76
C ASP A 17 13.27 4.41 -4.20
N GLY A 18 13.51 5.31 -3.25
CA GLY A 18 13.57 6.76 -3.51
C GLY A 18 12.21 7.41 -3.78
N GLY A 19 11.11 6.72 -3.45
CA GLY A 19 9.75 7.16 -3.77
C GLY A 19 9.26 6.67 -5.14
N CYS A 20 9.69 5.47 -5.56
CA CYS A 20 9.15 4.82 -6.74
C CYS A 20 7.67 4.45 -6.53
N ILE A 21 6.79 4.95 -7.40
CA ILE A 21 5.34 4.72 -7.29
C ILE A 21 4.96 3.24 -7.38
N TYR A 22 5.64 2.46 -8.21
CA TYR A 22 5.35 1.02 -8.38
C TYR A 22 5.76 0.21 -7.16
N CYS A 23 6.93 0.51 -6.57
CA CYS A 23 7.35 -0.11 -5.32
C CYS A 23 6.43 0.30 -4.17
N GLY A 24 6.05 1.58 -4.12
CA GLY A 24 5.07 2.08 -3.17
C GLY A 24 3.71 1.40 -3.28
N SER A 25 3.19 1.22 -4.50
CA SER A 25 1.87 0.62 -4.71
C SER A 25 1.84 -0.86 -4.32
N GLU A 26 2.90 -1.62 -4.64
CA GLU A 26 3.01 -3.02 -4.22
C GLU A 26 3.01 -3.15 -2.69
N LEU A 27 3.81 -2.33 -2.01
CA LEU A 27 3.88 -2.35 -0.55
C LEU A 27 2.55 -1.92 0.10
N PHE A 28 1.88 -0.91 -0.45
CA PHE A 28 0.57 -0.47 0.04
C PHE A 28 -0.50 -1.55 -0.15
N ASN A 29 -0.52 -2.23 -1.30
CA ASN A 29 -1.46 -3.33 -1.54
C ASN A 29 -1.24 -4.48 -0.55
N ARG A 30 0.02 -4.91 -0.33
CA ARG A 30 0.34 -5.94 0.68
C ARG A 30 -0.03 -5.51 2.10
N PHE A 31 0.18 -4.24 2.43
CA PHE A 31 -0.22 -3.70 3.72
C PHE A 31 -1.74 -3.76 3.92
N ILE A 32 -2.52 -3.42 2.90
CA ILE A 32 -3.99 -3.47 2.96
C ILE A 32 -4.49 -4.92 3.07
N GLU A 33 -3.81 -5.87 2.41
CA GLU A 33 -4.15 -7.31 2.53
C GLU A 33 -3.99 -7.84 3.95
N GLU A 34 -2.90 -7.47 4.61
CA GLU A 34 -2.62 -7.91 5.99
C GLU A 34 -3.39 -7.09 7.04
N PHE A 35 -3.71 -5.83 6.73
CA PHE A 35 -4.37 -4.88 7.65
C PHE A 35 -5.52 -4.11 6.96
N PRO A 36 -6.62 -4.81 6.60
CA PRO A 36 -7.71 -4.23 5.81
C PRO A 36 -8.44 -3.07 6.52
N GLU A 37 -8.39 -3.00 7.85
CA GLU A 37 -8.96 -1.89 8.63
C GLU A 37 -8.33 -0.52 8.31
N PHE A 38 -7.16 -0.49 7.68
CA PHE A 38 -6.45 0.74 7.30
C PHE A 38 -6.55 1.06 5.80
N THR A 39 -7.45 0.41 5.05
CA THR A 39 -7.61 0.60 3.60
C THR A 39 -7.75 2.07 3.21
N ASP A 40 -8.71 2.77 3.82
CA ASP A 40 -8.99 4.17 3.47
C ASP A 40 -7.80 5.08 3.76
N MET A 41 -7.10 4.84 4.88
CA MET A 41 -5.89 5.58 5.24
C MET A 41 -4.76 5.34 4.25
N ALA A 42 -4.54 4.08 3.86
CA ALA A 42 -3.52 3.73 2.88
C ALA A 42 -3.81 4.39 1.52
N MET A 43 -5.08 4.37 1.07
CA MET A 43 -5.48 5.04 -0.17
C MET A 43 -5.27 6.56 -0.10
N GLU A 44 -5.63 7.22 1.01
CA GLU A 44 -5.44 8.66 1.19
C GLU A 44 -3.95 9.05 1.16
N ILE A 45 -3.11 8.32 1.91
CA ILE A 45 -1.68 8.59 1.98
C ILE A 45 -1.02 8.37 0.61
N PHE A 46 -1.39 7.30 -0.09
CA PHE A 46 -0.87 7.00 -1.43
C PHE A 46 -1.22 8.12 -2.41
N LYS A 47 -2.50 8.51 -2.44
CA LYS A 47 -2.98 9.61 -3.30
C LYS A 47 -2.26 10.90 -3.01
N LYS A 48 -2.10 11.26 -1.74
CA LYS A 48 -1.38 12.47 -1.34
C LYS A 48 0.10 12.45 -1.73
N LYS A 49 0.75 11.28 -1.70
CA LYS A 49 2.18 11.15 -2.04
C LYS A 49 2.43 11.18 -3.54
N PHE A 50 1.62 10.47 -4.31
CA PHE A 50 1.89 10.17 -5.72
C PHE A 50 0.96 10.88 -6.70
N ASP A 51 -0.03 11.63 -6.20
CA ASP A 51 -1.08 12.28 -7.00
C ASP A 51 -1.82 11.31 -7.94
N LYS A 52 -1.98 10.06 -7.47
CA LYS A 52 -2.65 8.97 -8.18
C LYS A 52 -3.42 8.11 -7.21
N ASP A 53 -4.55 7.58 -7.66
CA ASP A 53 -5.27 6.58 -6.89
C ASP A 53 -4.47 5.28 -6.86
N LEU A 54 -4.52 4.58 -5.72
CA LEU A 54 -3.93 3.27 -5.59
C LEU A 54 -4.76 2.29 -6.43
N GLU A 55 -4.20 1.84 -7.55
CA GLU A 55 -4.78 0.74 -8.30
C GLU A 55 -4.63 -0.53 -7.45
N ALA A 56 -5.71 -0.89 -6.75
CA ALA A 56 -5.79 -2.15 -6.05
C ALA A 56 -5.55 -3.26 -7.09
N VAL A 57 -4.44 -3.99 -6.94
CA VAL A 57 -4.22 -5.18 -7.74
C VAL A 57 -5.35 -6.12 -7.36
N LYS A 58 -6.36 -6.24 -8.23
CA LYS A 58 -7.32 -7.35 -8.14
C LYS A 58 -6.50 -8.61 -8.34
N TYR A 59 -6.06 -9.24 -7.25
CA TYR A 59 -5.39 -10.52 -7.33
C TYR A 59 -6.35 -11.48 -8.04
N LYS A 60 -5.99 -11.85 -9.27
CA LYS A 60 -6.32 -13.16 -9.76
C LYS A 60 -5.49 -14.13 -8.94
N GLU A 61 -6.14 -15.12 -8.35
CA GLU A 61 -5.47 -16.34 -7.92
C GLU A 61 -4.88 -17.01 -9.17
N GLU A 62 -3.68 -16.65 -9.58
CA GLU A 62 -2.96 -17.35 -10.66
C GLU A 62 -1.67 -17.95 -10.09
N THR A 63 -1.85 -19.22 -9.68
CA THR A 63 -0.85 -20.31 -9.66
C THR A 63 0.43 -20.10 -8.87
N ARG A 64 0.36 -20.49 -7.59
CA ARG A 64 1.47 -21.21 -6.97
C ARG A 64 1.65 -22.51 -7.78
N CYS A 65 2.65 -22.56 -8.65
CA CYS A 65 3.10 -23.83 -9.24
C CYS A 65 3.44 -24.79 -8.09
N THR A 66 2.57 -25.77 -7.87
CA THR A 66 2.81 -26.97 -7.07
C THR A 66 3.54 -28.00 -7.91
#